data_AF-Q64CT3-F1
#
_entry.id   AF-Q64CT3-F1
#
_cell.length_a   1.000
_cell.length_b   1.000
_cell.length_c   1.000
_cell.angle_alpha   90.00
_cell.angle_beta   90.00
_cell.angle_gamma   90.00
#
_symmetry.space_group_name_H-M   'P 1'
#
loop_
_entity.id
_entity.type
_entity.pdbx_description
1 polymer ?
#
loop_
_entity_poly.entity_id
_entity_poly.type
_entity_poly.pdbx_seq_one_letter_code
_entity_poly.pdbx_strand_id
1 'polypeptide(L)'
;MNDTLVGIYGSGTSLNVTNGTGGGAASGLTGFYSHHFNDSELTIMAIYADGSAKVMFGAETRVLNPGDEWLETRGPVKRYEETGALINESFVTAIRNFGLWDKSKIEQHAVIGDIVSDTEFYEGQKVLIDGEYRGWNCSGVSGPGITRSDWCVRDGTIIIYVTGKSSGLDYPDDIGERVIVTGFVRVTESDIVYIRGNERRDI
;
A
#
# COMPACT_ATOMS: atom_id res chain seq x y z
N MET A 1 11.25 16.98 -3.50
CA MET A 1 10.42 15.82 -3.13
C MET A 1 11.37 14.74 -2.63
N ASN A 2 11.05 14.07 -1.52
CA ASN A 2 11.86 12.95 -1.04
C ASN A 2 11.45 11.72 -1.85
N ASP A 3 12.18 11.44 -2.93
CA ASP A 3 11.88 10.36 -3.91
C ASP A 3 12.15 8.95 -3.36
N THR A 4 12.31 8.82 -2.05
CA THR A 4 12.87 7.63 -1.41
C THR A 4 11.91 7.08 -0.37
N LEU A 5 11.23 5.99 -0.73
CA LEU A 5 10.47 5.17 0.21
C LEU A 5 11.40 4.11 0.78
N VAL A 6 11.16 3.69 2.02
CA VAL A 6 11.82 2.52 2.60
C VAL A 6 10.83 1.37 2.62
N GLY A 7 11.27 0.19 2.17
CA GLY A 7 10.49 -1.04 2.28
C GLY A 7 10.67 -1.59 3.69
N ILE A 8 9.62 -1.63 4.50
CA ILE A 8 9.66 -2.30 5.80
C ILE A 8 8.66 -3.44 5.77
N TYR A 9 9.11 -4.63 6.15
CA TYR A 9 8.26 -5.80 6.24
C TYR A 9 8.16 -6.26 7.67
N GLY A 10 6.98 -6.10 8.25
CA GLY A 10 6.60 -6.80 9.45
C GLY A 10 5.96 -8.14 9.09
N SER A 11 6.62 -9.28 9.35
CA SER A 11 5.89 -10.56 9.30
C SER A 11 4.94 -10.59 10.47
N GLY A 12 3.68 -10.84 10.16
CA GLY A 12 2.61 -10.96 11.12
C GLY A 12 2.90 -11.91 12.27
N THR A 13 2.11 -11.74 13.33
CA THR A 13 2.15 -12.53 14.55
C THR A 13 2.18 -14.03 14.26
N SER A 14 3.23 -14.70 14.73
CA SER A 14 3.25 -16.16 14.85
C SER A 14 2.85 -16.55 16.27
N LEU A 15 1.83 -17.41 16.38
CA LEU A 15 1.42 -18.02 17.63
C LEU A 15 2.35 -19.20 17.94
N ASN A 16 3.12 -19.08 19.02
CA ASN A 16 3.88 -20.20 19.54
C ASN A 16 3.12 -20.81 20.72
N VAL A 17 2.53 -22.00 20.53
CA VAL A 17 1.80 -22.74 21.55
C VAL A 17 2.70 -23.82 22.15
N THR A 18 3.06 -23.68 23.42
CA THR A 18 3.68 -24.77 24.17
C THR A 18 2.56 -25.55 24.87
N ASN A 19 2.25 -26.76 24.37
CA ASN A 19 1.21 -27.71 24.83
C ASN A 19 -0.20 -27.65 24.17
N GLY A 20 -0.30 -27.37 22.87
CA GLY A 20 -1.59 -27.41 22.13
C GLY A 20 -1.40 -27.53 20.61
N THR A 21 -2.49 -27.69 19.85
CA THR A 21 -2.46 -27.79 18.38
C THR A 21 -3.05 -26.53 17.75
N GLY A 22 -2.22 -25.67 17.17
CA GLY A 22 -2.69 -24.48 16.45
C GLY A 22 -1.56 -23.46 16.24
N GLY A 23 -1.10 -23.32 15.00
CA GLY A 23 -0.18 -22.28 14.57
C GLY A 23 -0.77 -21.59 13.34
N GLY A 24 -1.63 -20.60 13.56
CA GLY A 24 -2.12 -19.73 12.50
C GLY A 24 -1.25 -18.49 12.42
N ALA A 25 -0.76 -18.16 11.23
CA ALA A 25 -0.13 -16.88 10.95
C ALA A 25 -1.23 -15.82 10.77
N ALA A 26 -1.27 -14.82 11.66
CA ALA A 26 -2.10 -13.64 11.45
C ALA A 26 -1.20 -12.50 10.93
N SER A 27 -1.52 -12.05 9.72
CA SER A 27 -0.90 -11.00 8.89
C SER A 27 -0.92 -9.61 9.54
N GLY A 28 -0.06 -8.68 9.10
CA GLY A 28 -0.33 -7.26 9.39
C GLY A 28 0.57 -6.15 8.85
N LEU A 29 1.82 -6.37 8.46
CA LEU A 29 2.75 -5.23 8.27
C LEU A 29 3.59 -5.31 6.98
N THR A 30 3.00 -5.66 5.85
CA THR A 30 3.71 -5.69 4.56
C THR A 30 3.43 -4.42 3.77
N GLY A 31 4.39 -3.49 3.69
CA GLY A 31 4.18 -2.23 2.96
C GLY A 31 5.46 -1.46 2.65
N PHE A 32 5.31 -0.46 1.78
CA PHE A 32 6.32 0.58 1.57
C PHE A 32 5.91 1.80 2.39
N TYR A 33 6.87 2.56 2.92
CA TYR A 33 6.56 3.68 3.78
C TYR A 33 7.41 4.90 3.45
N SER A 34 6.79 6.07 3.53
CA SER A 34 7.45 7.36 3.56
C SER A 34 7.69 7.80 5.01
N HIS A 35 8.53 8.81 5.16
CA HIS A 35 8.64 9.53 6.42
C HIS A 35 7.57 10.63 6.47
N HIS A 36 6.81 10.83 7.57
CA HIS A 36 6.68 10.02 8.78
C HIS A 36 5.52 9.01 8.63
N PHE A 37 5.65 7.80 9.20
CA PHE A 37 4.54 6.85 9.29
C PHE A 37 4.21 6.52 10.74
N ASN A 38 2.93 6.46 11.08
CA ASN A 38 2.46 6.11 12.41
C ASN A 38 1.17 5.31 12.36
N ASP A 39 1.20 4.10 12.90
CA ASP A 39 0.04 3.26 13.17
C ASP A 39 0.02 2.85 14.66
N SER A 40 -1.00 2.11 15.09
CA SER A 40 -1.25 1.67 16.45
C SER A 40 -0.09 0.93 17.13
N GLU A 41 0.75 0.22 16.37
CA GLU A 41 1.87 -0.56 16.92
C GLU A 41 3.25 -0.19 16.38
N LEU A 42 3.32 0.40 15.17
CA LEU A 42 4.57 0.69 14.45
C LEU A 42 4.63 2.17 14.08
N THR A 43 5.73 2.83 14.43
CA THR A 43 6.04 4.20 14.00
C THR A 43 7.38 4.22 13.27
N ILE A 44 7.42 4.75 12.05
CA ILE A 44 8.66 5.06 11.34
C ILE A 44 8.99 6.52 11.61
N MET A 45 9.89 6.71 12.56
CA MET A 45 10.26 8.02 13.06
C MET A 45 11.18 8.78 12.10
N ALA A 46 12.04 8.07 11.36
CA ALA A 46 12.96 8.64 10.38
C ALA A 46 13.38 7.60 9.34
N ILE A 47 13.58 8.04 8.11
CA ILE A 47 14.26 7.29 7.04
C ILE A 47 15.49 8.11 6.65
N TYR A 48 16.65 7.46 6.65
CA TYR A 48 17.93 8.09 6.33
C TYR A 48 18.34 7.82 4.88
N ALA A 49 19.24 8.64 4.36
CA ALA A 49 19.68 8.57 2.95
C ALA A 49 20.42 7.26 2.59
N ASP A 50 20.95 6.54 3.59
CA ASP A 50 21.57 5.21 3.43
C ASP A 50 20.54 4.06 3.47
N GLY A 51 19.27 4.38 3.64
CA GLY A 51 18.17 3.42 3.74
C GLY A 51 18.00 2.80 5.12
N SER A 52 18.77 3.22 6.13
CA SER A 52 18.45 2.89 7.50
C SER A 52 17.16 3.60 7.93
N ALA A 53 16.44 2.99 8.86
CA ALA A 53 15.19 3.52 9.40
C ALA A 53 15.19 3.50 10.91
N LYS A 54 14.79 4.62 11.54
CA LYS A 54 14.50 4.66 12.97
C LYS A 54 13.04 4.27 13.19
N VAL A 55 12.86 3.13 13.83
CA VAL A 55 11.57 2.47 14.01
C VAL A 55 11.25 2.35 15.49
N MET A 56 10.01 2.65 15.86
CA MET A 56 9.45 2.38 17.18
C MET A 56 8.38 1.29 17.04
N PHE A 57 8.45 0.26 17.89
CA PHE A 57 7.44 -0.78 17.98
C PHE A 57 7.07 -1.01 19.45
N GLY A 58 5.79 -0.82 19.79
CA GLY A 58 5.37 -0.74 21.19
C GLY A 58 6.11 0.38 21.94
N ALA A 59 6.85 0.03 22.99
CA ALA A 59 7.65 0.98 23.79
C ALA A 59 9.14 1.00 23.41
N GLU A 60 9.58 0.11 22.52
CA GLU A 60 10.97 0.01 22.10
C GLU A 60 11.24 0.81 20.83
N THR A 61 12.45 1.38 20.73
CA THR A 61 12.92 2.08 19.55
C THR A 61 14.26 1.50 19.10
N ARG A 62 14.40 1.22 17.80
CA ARG A 62 15.64 0.72 17.19
C ARG A 62 15.92 1.40 15.85
N VAL A 63 17.20 1.44 15.48
CA VAL A 63 17.60 1.76 14.11
C VAL A 63 17.86 0.44 13.40
N LEU A 64 17.20 0.24 12.26
CA LEU A 64 17.39 -0.94 11.40
C LEU A 64 18.12 -0.50 10.13
N ASN A 65 19.26 -1.11 9.82
CA ASN A 65 19.94 -0.94 8.54
C ASN A 65 19.27 -1.79 7.46
N PRO A 66 19.49 -1.51 6.17
CA PRO A 66 19.03 -2.40 5.10
C PRO A 66 19.53 -3.83 5.30
N GLY A 67 18.61 -4.79 5.32
CA GLY A 67 18.85 -6.21 5.58
C GLY A 67 18.63 -6.64 7.04
N ASP A 68 18.52 -5.70 7.98
CA ASP A 68 18.31 -6.04 9.40
C ASP A 68 16.90 -6.59 9.65
N GLU A 69 16.81 -7.53 10.60
CA GLU A 69 15.57 -8.07 11.16
C GLU A 69 15.54 -7.84 12.67
N TRP A 70 14.41 -7.30 13.16
CA TRP A 70 14.08 -7.21 14.58
C TRP A 70 12.92 -8.14 14.90
N LEU A 71 13.19 -9.14 15.72
CA LEU A 71 12.17 -10.03 16.30
C LEU A 71 11.73 -9.49 17.66
N GLU A 72 10.45 -9.17 17.80
CA GLU A 72 9.82 -8.80 19.05
C GLU A 72 8.89 -9.92 19.52
N THR A 73 9.14 -10.45 20.72
CA THR A 73 8.32 -11.52 21.31
C THR A 73 7.50 -10.96 22.45
N ARG A 74 6.18 -10.91 22.29
CA ARG A 74 5.26 -10.63 23.40
C ARG A 74 5.04 -11.94 24.16
N GLY A 75 5.36 -11.89 25.46
CA GLY A 75 5.49 -13.04 26.34
C GLY A 75 4.24 -13.91 26.46
N PRO A 76 4.38 -15.09 27.08
CA PRO A 76 3.35 -16.11 27.06
C PRO A 76 2.08 -15.64 27.77
N VAL A 77 0.99 -15.51 27.01
CA VAL A 77 -0.36 -15.40 27.55
C VAL A 77 -0.80 -16.79 27.95
N LYS A 78 -1.04 -16.99 29.25
CA LYS A 78 -1.62 -18.22 29.77
C LYS A 78 -3.11 -18.22 29.46
N ARG A 79 -3.55 -19.17 28.64
CA ARG A 79 -4.96 -19.42 28.41
C ARG A 79 -5.28 -20.86 28.80
N TYR A 80 -6.50 -21.06 29.28
CA TYR A 80 -7.04 -22.39 29.53
C TYR A 80 -7.99 -22.74 28.39
N GLU A 81 -7.81 -23.90 27.79
CA GLU A 81 -8.81 -24.48 26.90
C GLU A 81 -10.04 -24.94 27.70
N GLU A 82 -11.18 -25.13 27.03
CA GLU A 82 -12.39 -25.72 27.64
C GLU A 82 -12.13 -27.10 28.24
N THR A 83 -11.10 -27.80 27.75
CA THR A 83 -10.62 -29.11 28.23
C THR A 83 -9.82 -29.03 29.54
N GLY A 84 -9.50 -27.82 30.02
CA GLY A 84 -8.65 -27.58 31.20
C GLY A 84 -7.15 -27.59 30.90
N ALA A 85 -6.74 -27.77 29.64
CA ALA A 85 -5.34 -27.69 29.23
C ALA A 85 -4.82 -26.25 29.33
N LEU A 86 -3.64 -26.07 29.93
CA LEU A 86 -2.93 -24.79 29.95
C LEU A 86 -2.15 -24.65 28.64
N ILE A 87 -2.49 -23.64 27.85
CA ILE A 87 -1.73 -23.22 26.68
C ILE A 87 -0.93 -21.96 27.02
N ASN A 88 0.36 -21.99 26.67
CA ASN A 88 1.22 -20.80 26.67
C ASN A 88 1.26 -20.27 25.24
N GLU A 89 0.61 -19.13 25.00
CA GLU A 89 0.56 -18.46 23.71
C GLU A 89 1.58 -17.32 23.68
N SER A 90 2.63 -17.41 22.86
CA SER A 90 3.52 -16.26 22.60
C SER A 90 3.29 -15.71 21.20
N PHE A 91 3.42 -14.40 21.03
CA PHE A 91 3.33 -13.74 19.72
C PHE A 91 4.69 -13.21 19.32
N VAL A 92 5.22 -13.68 18.18
CA VAL A 92 6.45 -13.12 17.60
C VAL A 92 6.10 -12.24 16.41
N THR A 93 6.57 -11.00 16.44
CA THR A 93 6.52 -10.05 15.32
C THR A 93 7.94 -9.90 14.78
N ALA A 94 8.15 -10.09 13.47
CA ALA A 94 9.43 -9.76 12.85
C ALA A 94 9.28 -8.45 12.09
N ILE A 95 10.23 -7.53 12.22
CA ILE A 95 10.30 -6.25 11.48
C ILE A 95 11.60 -6.24 10.69
N ARG A 96 11.52 -6.20 9.37
CA ARG A 96 12.65 -6.24 8.45
C ARG A 96 12.76 -4.93 7.69
N ASN A 97 13.97 -4.40 7.56
CA ASN A 97 14.23 -3.26 6.68
C ASN A 97 14.82 -3.75 5.35
N PHE A 98 14.17 -3.47 4.23
CA PHE A 98 14.65 -3.82 2.88
C PHE A 98 15.41 -2.68 2.19
N GLY A 99 15.63 -1.56 2.88
CA GLY A 99 16.30 -0.38 2.34
C GLY A 99 15.39 0.44 1.43
N LEU A 100 16.02 1.28 0.61
CA LEU A 100 15.34 2.27 -0.22
C LEU A 100 14.80 1.66 -1.51
N TRP A 101 13.57 2.03 -1.84
CA TRP A 101 12.89 1.62 -3.06
C TRP A 101 12.53 2.83 -3.90
N ASP A 102 12.82 2.72 -5.19
CA ASP A 102 12.33 3.62 -6.22
C ASP A 102 10.82 3.44 -6.35
N LYS A 103 10.05 4.52 -6.16
CA LYS A 103 8.59 4.51 -6.24
C LYS A 103 8.09 3.89 -7.54
N SER A 104 8.78 4.10 -8.66
CA SER A 104 8.39 3.56 -9.96
C SER A 104 8.48 2.04 -10.07
N LYS A 105 9.18 1.38 -9.14
CA LYS A 105 9.31 -0.08 -9.05
C LYS A 105 8.30 -0.71 -8.08
N ILE A 106 7.48 0.11 -7.42
CA ILE A 106 6.41 -0.36 -6.54
C ILE A 106 5.16 -0.58 -7.40
N GLU A 107 4.65 -1.80 -7.34
CA GLU A 107 3.38 -2.19 -7.95
C GLU A 107 2.44 -2.70 -6.85
N GLN A 108 1.33 -2.00 -6.62
CA GLN A 108 0.39 -2.39 -5.56
C GLN A 108 -1.07 -2.17 -5.94
N HIS A 109 -1.95 -2.98 -5.33
CA HIS A 109 -3.38 -2.71 -5.36
C HIS A 109 -3.67 -1.46 -4.53
N ALA A 110 -4.48 -0.55 -5.06
CA ALA A 110 -4.80 0.70 -4.39
C ALA A 110 -6.28 1.06 -4.55
N VAL A 111 -6.79 1.73 -3.53
CA VAL A 111 -8.10 2.38 -3.53
C VAL A 111 -7.90 3.84 -3.91
N ILE A 112 -8.77 4.39 -4.74
CA ILE A 112 -8.64 5.74 -5.30
C ILE A 112 -8.67 6.79 -4.18
N GLY A 113 -9.52 6.60 -3.18
CA GLY A 113 -9.60 7.47 -2.00
C GLY A 113 -8.24 7.60 -1.30
N ASP A 114 -7.51 6.49 -1.13
CA ASP A 114 -6.19 6.50 -0.49
C ASP A 114 -5.18 7.29 -1.32
N ILE A 115 -5.17 7.06 -2.65
CA ILE A 115 -4.31 7.78 -3.60
C ILE A 115 -4.51 9.30 -3.49
N VAL A 116 -5.76 9.76 -3.41
CA VAL A 116 -6.07 11.19 -3.31
C VAL A 116 -5.80 11.74 -1.91
N SER A 117 -6.00 10.94 -0.85
CA SER A 117 -5.75 11.38 0.52
C SER A 117 -4.26 11.45 0.90
N ASP A 118 -3.42 10.62 0.28
CA ASP A 118 -1.97 10.54 0.52
C ASP A 118 -1.19 10.60 -0.80
N THR A 119 -1.43 11.66 -1.56
CA THR A 119 -0.85 11.83 -2.91
C THR A 119 0.67 11.79 -2.90
N GLU A 120 1.34 12.36 -1.89
CA GLU A 120 2.81 12.36 -1.81
C GLU A 120 3.36 10.93 -1.72
N PHE A 121 2.70 10.03 -0.99
CA PHE A 121 3.10 8.64 -0.94
C PHE A 121 2.97 7.97 -2.33
N TYR A 122 1.79 8.07 -2.94
CA TYR A 122 1.45 7.34 -4.15
C TYR A 122 2.08 7.91 -5.43
N GLU A 123 2.36 9.20 -5.50
CA GLU A 123 2.96 9.83 -6.68
C GLU A 123 4.23 9.11 -7.11
N GLY A 124 4.31 8.73 -8.39
CA GLY A 124 5.44 7.97 -8.91
C GLY A 124 5.20 6.46 -8.97
N GLN A 125 4.35 5.91 -8.10
CA GLN A 125 4.08 4.48 -7.99
C GLN A 125 3.20 3.95 -9.12
N LYS A 126 3.36 2.67 -9.46
CA LYS A 126 2.44 1.95 -10.34
C LYS A 126 1.36 1.28 -9.50
N VAL A 127 0.11 1.52 -9.85
CA VAL A 127 -1.05 1.02 -9.09
C VAL A 127 -1.93 0.13 -9.94
N LEU A 128 -2.58 -0.82 -9.27
CA LEU A 128 -3.67 -1.64 -9.78
C LEU A 128 -4.96 -1.22 -9.08
N ILE A 129 -5.92 -0.70 -9.84
CA ILE A 129 -7.21 -0.23 -9.31
C ILE A 129 -8.31 -1.10 -9.89
N ASP A 130 -9.18 -1.61 -9.01
CA ASP A 130 -10.41 -2.30 -9.39
C ASP A 130 -11.57 -1.31 -9.28
N GLY A 131 -12.31 -1.11 -10.36
CA GLY A 131 -13.39 -0.14 -10.38
C GLY A 131 -14.31 -0.31 -11.58
N GLU A 132 -15.10 0.72 -11.82
CA GLU A 132 -16.14 0.78 -12.85
C GLU A 132 -15.79 1.87 -13.86
N TYR A 133 -15.92 1.55 -15.15
CA TYR A 133 -15.73 2.49 -16.25
C TYR A 133 -16.81 3.58 -16.23
N ARG A 134 -16.40 4.85 -16.35
CA ARG A 134 -17.31 6.02 -16.34
C ARG A 134 -17.24 6.90 -17.60
N GLY A 135 -16.44 6.52 -18.59
CA GLY A 135 -16.26 7.34 -19.80
C GLY A 135 -15.48 8.63 -19.55
N TRP A 136 -15.65 9.62 -20.43
CA TRP A 136 -14.87 10.87 -20.42
C TRP A 136 -15.53 12.04 -19.68
N ASN A 137 -16.85 11.97 -19.45
CA ASN A 137 -17.64 13.07 -18.87
C ASN A 137 -18.02 12.78 -17.40
N CYS A 138 -17.03 12.85 -16.52
CA CYS A 138 -17.21 12.51 -15.11
C CYS A 138 -17.50 13.76 -14.29
N SER A 139 -18.75 13.89 -13.85
CA SER A 139 -19.18 14.98 -12.99
C SER A 139 -18.45 14.97 -11.65
N GLY A 140 -17.98 16.14 -11.19
CA GLY A 140 -17.46 16.33 -9.83
C GLY A 140 -15.96 16.08 -9.65
N VAL A 141 -15.21 15.85 -10.74
CA VAL A 141 -13.75 15.74 -10.69
C VAL A 141 -13.16 16.57 -11.82
N SER A 142 -12.12 17.34 -11.54
CA SER A 142 -11.35 18.02 -12.58
C SER A 142 -10.40 17.04 -13.23
N GLY A 143 -10.55 16.81 -14.54
CA GLY A 143 -9.58 16.03 -15.30
C GLY A 143 -8.31 16.82 -15.54
N PRO A 144 -7.16 16.13 -15.73
CA PRO A 144 -5.92 16.81 -16.05
C PRO A 144 -5.94 17.39 -17.48
N GLY A 145 -6.94 17.02 -18.30
CA GLY A 145 -7.14 17.55 -19.65
C GLY A 145 -6.00 17.24 -20.61
N ILE A 146 -5.30 16.12 -20.38
CA ILE A 146 -4.02 15.82 -21.03
C ILE A 146 -4.28 15.27 -22.44
N THR A 147 -5.28 14.40 -22.62
CA THR A 147 -5.64 13.88 -23.94
C THR A 147 -7.15 13.86 -24.18
N ARG A 148 -7.53 13.87 -25.47
CA ARG A 148 -8.93 13.66 -25.90
C ARG A 148 -9.45 12.24 -25.66
N SER A 149 -8.58 11.32 -25.25
CA SER A 149 -8.90 9.93 -24.92
C SER A 149 -8.95 9.69 -23.42
N ASP A 150 -8.82 10.75 -22.60
CA ASP A 150 -8.91 10.62 -21.15
C ASP A 150 -10.33 10.18 -20.76
N TRP A 151 -10.39 9.30 -19.77
CA TRP A 151 -11.61 8.71 -19.25
C TRP A 151 -11.49 8.58 -17.73
N CYS A 152 -12.53 8.13 -17.06
CA CYS A 152 -12.49 7.98 -15.61
C CYS A 152 -12.94 6.60 -15.15
N VAL A 153 -12.36 6.22 -14.03
CA VAL A 153 -12.70 5.04 -13.28
C VAL A 153 -13.25 5.47 -11.93
N ARG A 154 -14.28 4.75 -11.46
CA ARG A 154 -14.85 4.90 -10.13
C ARG A 154 -14.63 3.63 -9.34
N ASP A 155 -14.12 3.73 -8.13
CA ASP A 155 -14.15 2.60 -7.19
C ASP A 155 -15.25 2.81 -6.12
N GLY A 156 -15.20 2.03 -5.04
CA GLY A 156 -16.13 2.18 -3.91
C GLY A 156 -16.01 3.52 -3.17
N THR A 157 -14.98 4.31 -3.42
CA THR A 157 -14.68 5.56 -2.70
C THR A 157 -14.98 6.80 -3.56
N ILE A 158 -14.25 7.01 -4.65
CA ILE A 158 -14.31 8.22 -5.47
C ILE A 158 -14.02 7.92 -6.94
N ILE A 159 -14.03 8.96 -7.78
CA ILE A 159 -13.73 8.89 -9.21
C ILE A 159 -12.36 9.54 -9.45
N ILE A 160 -11.56 8.97 -10.35
CA ILE A 160 -10.29 9.56 -10.81
C ILE A 160 -10.16 9.46 -12.32
N TYR A 161 -9.43 10.41 -12.90
CA TYR A 161 -9.09 10.41 -14.32
C TYR A 161 -7.94 9.43 -14.63
N VAL A 162 -8.09 8.77 -15.78
CA VAL A 162 -7.11 7.89 -16.40
C VAL A 162 -6.78 8.46 -17.78
N THR A 163 -5.50 8.72 -18.04
CA THR A 163 -5.06 9.14 -19.39
C THR A 163 -4.77 7.93 -20.26
N GLY A 164 -5.03 8.07 -21.56
CA GLY A 164 -4.81 7.01 -22.55
C GLY A 164 -6.09 6.23 -22.88
N LYS A 165 -6.06 5.45 -23.97
CA LYS A 165 -7.27 4.81 -24.51
C LYS A 165 -7.82 3.73 -23.57
N SER A 166 -9.12 3.81 -23.25
CA SER A 166 -9.86 2.71 -22.62
C SER A 166 -9.92 1.52 -23.59
N SER A 167 -9.07 0.52 -23.37
CA SER A 167 -8.92 -0.59 -24.33
C SER A 167 -10.20 -1.43 -24.39
N GLY A 168 -10.87 -1.41 -25.54
CA GLY A 168 -12.06 -2.24 -25.79
C GLY A 168 -13.32 -1.80 -25.05
N LEU A 169 -13.36 -0.56 -24.53
CA LEU A 169 -14.54 0.01 -23.89
C LEU A 169 -15.00 1.24 -24.67
N ASP A 170 -16.28 1.23 -25.02
CA ASP A 170 -16.96 2.23 -25.82
C ASP A 170 -17.93 3.04 -24.96
N TYR A 171 -17.78 4.37 -25.02
CA TYR A 171 -18.71 5.29 -24.39
C TYR A 171 -19.88 5.61 -25.34
N PRO A 172 -21.13 5.67 -24.86
CA PRO A 172 -21.56 5.51 -23.46
C PRO A 172 -21.94 4.07 -23.07
N ASP A 173 -21.86 3.11 -24.00
CA ASP A 173 -22.48 1.80 -23.87
C ASP A 173 -21.91 0.95 -22.73
N ASP A 174 -20.61 1.07 -22.45
CA ASP A 174 -19.92 0.26 -21.44
C ASP A 174 -19.83 0.96 -20.06
N ILE A 175 -20.57 2.05 -19.82
CA ILE A 175 -20.59 2.70 -18.51
C ILE A 175 -21.08 1.72 -17.44
N GLY A 176 -20.29 1.58 -16.37
CA GLY A 176 -20.58 0.68 -15.25
C GLY A 176 -19.92 -0.69 -15.40
N GLU A 177 -19.29 -0.99 -16.54
CA GLU A 177 -18.49 -2.21 -16.69
C GLU A 177 -17.31 -2.21 -15.72
N ARG A 178 -17.05 -3.37 -15.12
CA ARG A 178 -15.93 -3.55 -14.19
C ARG A 178 -14.61 -3.58 -14.96
N VAL A 179 -13.64 -2.81 -14.50
CA VAL A 179 -12.33 -2.65 -15.12
C VAL A 179 -11.21 -2.77 -14.10
N ILE A 180 -10.08 -3.33 -14.53
CA ILE A 180 -8.82 -3.27 -13.78
C ILE A 180 -7.93 -2.24 -14.48
N VAL A 181 -7.67 -1.12 -13.81
CA VAL A 181 -6.79 -0.07 -14.31
C VAL A 181 -5.38 -0.31 -13.80
N THR A 182 -4.41 -0.30 -14.70
CA THR A 182 -2.99 -0.30 -14.37
C THR A 182 -2.33 0.96 -14.92
N GLY A 183 -1.63 1.69 -14.08
CA GLY A 183 -0.94 2.90 -14.50
C GLY A 183 -0.12 3.53 -13.39
N PHE A 184 0.55 4.62 -13.71
CA PHE A 184 1.34 5.37 -12.74
C PHE A 184 0.54 6.53 -12.17
N VAL A 185 0.61 6.73 -10.85
CA VAL A 185 0.05 7.92 -10.20
C VAL A 185 0.90 9.13 -10.56
N ARG A 186 0.24 10.21 -10.99
CA ARG A 186 0.85 11.48 -11.37
C ARG A 186 0.03 12.65 -10.86
N VAL A 187 0.71 13.77 -10.65
CA VAL A 187 0.11 15.03 -10.22
C VAL A 187 0.45 16.10 -11.25
N THR A 188 -0.51 16.94 -11.61
CA THR A 188 -0.25 18.08 -12.48
C THR A 188 0.32 19.26 -11.69
N GLU A 189 0.80 20.30 -12.38
CA GLU A 189 1.22 21.56 -11.73
C GLU A 189 0.07 22.27 -10.99
N SER A 190 -1.18 21.88 -11.24
CA SER A 190 -2.38 22.41 -10.56
C SER A 190 -2.92 21.45 -9.51
N ASP A 191 -2.09 20.55 -9.00
CA ASP A 191 -2.40 19.57 -7.95
C ASP A 191 -3.56 18.62 -8.29
N ILE A 192 -3.76 18.34 -9.59
CA ILE A 192 -4.75 17.35 -10.03
C ILE A 192 -4.09 15.98 -10.07
N VAL A 193 -4.59 15.06 -9.24
CA VAL A 193 -4.13 13.66 -9.18
C VAL A 193 -4.82 12.85 -10.27
N TYR A 194 -4.05 12.08 -11.02
CA TYR A 194 -4.57 11.22 -12.09
C TYR A 194 -3.72 9.96 -12.28
N ILE A 195 -4.28 8.98 -12.99
CA ILE A 195 -3.59 7.77 -13.38
C ILE A 195 -3.12 7.91 -14.82
N ARG A 196 -1.80 7.88 -15.02
CA ARG A 196 -1.24 7.75 -16.35
C ARG A 196 -1.33 6.29 -16.79
N GLY A 197 -2.28 5.97 -17.67
CA GLY A 197 -2.38 4.64 -18.27
C GLY A 197 -1.12 4.27 -19.04
N ASN A 198 -0.78 2.97 -19.07
CA ASN A 198 0.35 2.51 -19.86
C ASN A 198 0.05 2.68 -21.35
N GLU A 199 0.83 3.52 -22.02
CA GLU A 199 1.01 3.39 -23.47
C GLU A 199 1.58 2.00 -23.73
N ARG A 200 0.86 1.17 -24.48
CA ARG A 200 1.51 0.08 -25.22
C ARG A 200 2.57 0.76 -26.10
N ARG A 201 3.84 0.69 -25.73
CA ARG A 201 4.91 0.78 -26.71
C ARG A 201 4.86 -0.52 -27.48
N ASP A 202 4.18 -0.51 -28.61
CA ASP A 202 4.40 -1.52 -29.62
C ASP A 202 5.90 -1.41 -30.00
N ILE A 203 6.62 -2.48 -29.65
CA ILE A 203 7.91 -3.00 -30.16
C ILE A 203 8.83 -1.99 -30.87
#